data_AF-A0A7W7REX8-F1
#
_entry.id   AF-A0A7W7REX8-F1
#
_cell.length_a   1.000
_cell.length_b   1.000
_cell.length_c   1.000
_cell.angle_alpha   90.00
_cell.angle_beta   90.00
_cell.angle_gamma   90.00
#
_symmetry.space_group_name_H-M   'P 1'
#
loop_
_entity.id
_entity.type
_entity.pdbx_description
1 polymer ?
#
loop_
_entity_poly.entity_id
_entity_poly.type
_entity_poly.pdbx_seq_one_letter_code
_entity_poly.pdbx_strand_id
1 'polypeptide(L)'
;MSPMVNSYPRRVTPINLQSSALEDDDLAVVGLTNGNIFRVVVPEDSEIHEPEDLAGATIGASSLSTVSAMNAEGLVDAAGLDADADVEYLPVGYGAQAAEAFENGDIDAYSGYDGPNVVIGDLLGTELREIPSPINDISGTSALIVRASAVENEAEHVIGLSRAFFKSTVFAEENPEAAISMHWEEFPQSRSAEMDDDEAMEQSVRILNQRLDVTGGRGDDGTFGVQDDKELQQTLDFFADVGIISEEVNVEESGLFDYSLAEEYNKFDEEAVRQEAASWDQKST
;
A
#
# COMPACT_ATOMS: atom_id res chain seq x y z
N MET A 1 -18.28 -36.99 -27.88
CA MET A 1 -18.36 -36.76 -26.42
C MET A 1 -17.22 -35.81 -26.09
N SER A 2 -17.51 -34.51 -26.08
CA SER A 2 -16.57 -33.49 -25.62
C SER A 2 -16.65 -33.41 -24.09
N PRO A 3 -15.53 -33.30 -23.35
CA PRO A 3 -15.59 -33.02 -21.94
C PRO A 3 -15.96 -31.55 -21.74
N MET A 4 -16.86 -31.32 -20.79
CA MET A 4 -17.28 -30.00 -20.34
C MET A 4 -16.10 -29.26 -19.74
N VAL A 5 -15.84 -28.06 -20.25
CA VAL A 5 -15.00 -27.06 -19.59
C VAL A 5 -15.74 -26.66 -18.32
N ASN A 6 -15.14 -26.99 -17.17
CA ASN A 6 -15.64 -26.57 -15.87
C ASN A 6 -15.29 -25.10 -15.72
N SER A 7 -16.23 -24.21 -16.07
CA SER A 7 -16.13 -22.78 -15.78
C SER A 7 -16.10 -22.62 -14.26
N TYR A 8 -14.92 -22.30 -13.71
CA TYR A 8 -14.82 -21.91 -12.31
C TYR A 8 -15.72 -20.68 -12.08
N PRO A 9 -16.50 -20.65 -10.99
CA PRO A 9 -17.27 -19.46 -10.63
C PRO A 9 -16.30 -18.30 -10.38
N ARG A 10 -16.64 -17.12 -10.91
CA ARG A 10 -15.94 -15.84 -10.68
C ARG A 10 -15.52 -15.76 -9.21
N ARG A 11 -14.21 -15.72 -8.95
CA ARG A 11 -13.68 -15.62 -7.61
C ARG A 11 -14.11 -14.28 -7.03
N VAL A 12 -14.90 -14.36 -5.97
CA VAL A 12 -15.11 -13.27 -5.03
C VAL A 12 -13.79 -13.17 -4.25
N THR A 13 -13.04 -12.08 -4.42
CA THR A 13 -11.80 -11.81 -3.66
C THR A 13 -11.95 -10.48 -2.92
N PRO A 14 -11.57 -10.38 -1.63
CA PRO A 14 -12.06 -9.33 -0.74
C PRO A 14 -11.01 -8.24 -0.50
N ILE A 15 -11.26 -7.02 -0.98
CA ILE A 15 -10.91 -5.78 -0.26
C ILE A 15 -12.22 -5.29 0.37
N ASN A 16 -12.62 -5.94 1.46
CA ASN A 16 -13.73 -5.55 2.33
C ASN A 16 -13.45 -4.23 3.07
N LEU A 17 -12.99 -3.18 2.40
CA LEU A 17 -12.96 -1.82 2.94
C LEU A 17 -13.32 -0.80 1.87
N GLN A 18 -12.81 -0.93 0.63
CA GLN A 18 -13.40 -0.21 -0.51
C GLN A 18 -14.65 -0.94 -1.01
N SER A 19 -14.60 -2.26 -1.25
CA SER A 19 -15.81 -3.01 -1.62
C SER A 19 -16.84 -3.09 -0.49
N SER A 20 -16.41 -3.21 0.77
CA SER A 20 -17.37 -3.22 1.89
C SER A 20 -17.91 -1.84 2.25
N ALA A 21 -17.16 -0.75 2.00
CA ALA A 21 -17.71 0.61 2.14
C ALA A 21 -18.65 0.95 0.99
N LEU A 22 -18.53 0.29 -0.15
CA LEU A 22 -19.53 0.31 -1.21
C LEU A 22 -20.76 -0.55 -0.87
N GLU A 23 -20.65 -1.51 0.05
CA GLU A 23 -21.77 -2.35 0.52
C GLU A 23 -22.40 -1.86 1.85
N ASP A 24 -21.72 -1.01 2.61
CA ASP A 24 -22.18 -0.42 3.89
C ASP A 24 -22.28 1.10 3.76
N ASP A 25 -23.51 1.58 3.53
CA ASP A 25 -23.86 3.01 3.39
C ASP A 25 -23.49 3.87 4.64
N ASP A 26 -23.06 3.26 5.75
CA ASP A 26 -22.58 3.98 6.95
C ASP A 26 -21.04 4.04 7.04
N LEU A 27 -20.30 3.89 5.95
CA LEU A 27 -18.84 4.11 5.90
C LEU A 27 -18.48 5.38 5.13
N ALA A 28 -17.48 6.11 5.64
CA ALA A 28 -16.93 7.32 5.02
C ALA A 28 -15.39 7.31 5.06
N VAL A 29 -14.78 7.59 3.92
CA VAL A 29 -13.36 7.87 3.74
C VAL A 29 -13.14 9.34 4.08
N VAL A 30 -12.44 9.60 5.19
CA VAL A 30 -12.17 10.97 5.69
C VAL A 30 -10.74 11.43 5.42
N GLY A 31 -9.92 10.56 4.84
CA GLY A 31 -8.57 10.91 4.40
C GLY A 31 -7.91 9.78 3.61
N LEU A 32 -7.02 10.12 2.70
CA LEU A 32 -6.21 9.19 1.91
C LEU A 32 -4.72 9.48 2.07
N THR A 33 -3.89 8.45 2.07
CA THR A 33 -2.44 8.65 1.92
C THR A 33 -2.10 8.89 0.45
N ASN A 34 -0.91 9.45 0.21
CA ASN A 34 -0.41 9.65 -1.14
C ASN A 34 0.05 8.33 -1.78
N GLY A 35 0.14 8.32 -3.11
CA GLY A 35 0.78 7.27 -3.91
C GLY A 35 0.26 5.85 -3.75
N ASN A 36 0.92 4.94 -4.47
CA ASN A 36 0.76 3.50 -4.38
C ASN A 36 2.07 2.87 -3.92
N ILE A 37 2.02 2.02 -2.89
CA ILE A 37 3.17 1.30 -2.33
C ILE A 37 3.40 -0.06 -2.99
N PHE A 38 2.41 -0.57 -3.72
CA PHE A 38 2.44 -1.89 -4.30
C PHE A 38 3.24 -1.88 -5.60
N ARG A 39 4.14 -2.85 -5.75
CA ARG A 39 5.00 -3.01 -6.92
C ARG A 39 5.10 -4.47 -7.30
N VAL A 40 5.10 -4.73 -8.60
CA VAL A 40 5.66 -5.97 -9.15
C VAL A 40 7.14 -5.72 -9.36
N VAL A 41 7.97 -6.52 -8.73
CA VAL A 41 9.43 -6.37 -8.73
C VAL A 41 10.13 -7.64 -9.18
N VAL A 42 11.31 -7.48 -9.75
CA VAL A 42 12.21 -8.55 -10.18
C VAL A 42 13.62 -8.27 -9.67
N PRO A 43 14.49 -9.29 -9.53
CA PRO A 43 15.92 -9.06 -9.32
C PRO A 43 16.51 -8.13 -10.39
N GLU A 44 17.48 -7.29 -10.02
CA GLU A 44 18.09 -6.31 -10.93
C GLU A 44 18.61 -6.91 -12.24
N ASP A 45 19.15 -8.13 -12.19
CA ASP A 45 19.70 -8.88 -13.33
C ASP A 45 18.67 -9.72 -14.10
N SER A 46 17.39 -9.66 -13.74
CA SER A 46 16.31 -10.34 -14.45
C SER A 46 16.18 -9.86 -15.90
N GLU A 47 15.89 -10.80 -16.81
CA GLU A 47 15.59 -10.53 -18.22
C GLU A 47 14.21 -9.85 -18.43
N ILE A 48 13.37 -9.77 -17.39
CA ILE A 48 12.06 -9.11 -17.42
C ILE A 48 12.27 -7.60 -17.23
N HIS A 49 12.04 -6.81 -18.28
CA HIS A 49 12.26 -5.36 -18.26
C HIS A 49 10.98 -4.56 -18.40
N GLU A 50 10.03 -5.05 -19.19
CA GLU A 50 8.74 -4.41 -19.44
C GLU A 50 7.58 -5.37 -19.10
N PRO A 51 6.36 -4.86 -18.86
CA PRO A 51 5.22 -5.71 -18.50
C PRO A 51 4.95 -6.87 -19.47
N GLU A 52 5.22 -6.69 -20.77
CA GLU A 52 5.03 -7.70 -21.80
C GLU A 52 5.95 -8.92 -21.63
N ASP A 53 7.11 -8.74 -20.98
CA ASP A 53 8.05 -9.82 -20.66
C ASP A 53 7.50 -10.78 -19.59
N LEU A 54 6.42 -10.40 -18.90
CA LEU A 54 5.76 -11.27 -17.92
C LEU A 54 5.01 -12.43 -18.57
N ALA A 55 4.81 -12.44 -19.90
CA ALA A 55 4.12 -13.54 -20.57
C ALA A 55 4.82 -14.89 -20.33
N GLY A 56 4.13 -15.79 -19.65
CA GLY A 56 4.59 -17.12 -19.23
C GLY A 56 5.34 -17.13 -17.89
N ALA A 57 5.47 -16.00 -17.22
CA ALA A 57 6.15 -15.88 -15.94
C ALA A 57 5.29 -16.35 -14.77
N THR A 58 5.94 -16.76 -13.68
CA THR A 58 5.31 -17.02 -12.39
C THR A 58 5.52 -15.83 -11.47
N ILE A 59 4.43 -15.19 -11.05
CA ILE A 59 4.45 -14.03 -10.15
C ILE A 59 4.10 -14.48 -8.73
N GLY A 60 5.05 -14.35 -7.82
CA GLY A 60 4.83 -14.54 -6.40
C GLY A 60 3.97 -13.42 -5.80
N ALA A 61 3.09 -13.76 -4.86
CA ALA A 61 2.38 -12.79 -4.04
C ALA A 61 2.38 -13.25 -2.58
N SER A 62 2.24 -12.29 -1.65
CA SER A 62 2.10 -12.60 -0.23
C SER A 62 0.97 -13.58 0.07
N SER A 63 -0.17 -13.38 -0.59
CA SER A 63 -1.26 -14.35 -0.70
C SER A 63 -2.07 -14.04 -1.96
N LEU A 64 -2.88 -14.98 -2.44
CA LEU A 64 -3.76 -14.74 -3.58
C LEU A 64 -5.05 -13.97 -3.23
N SER A 65 -5.22 -13.59 -1.97
CA SER A 65 -6.38 -12.82 -1.51
C SER A 65 -6.03 -11.41 -1.05
N THR A 66 -4.79 -10.97 -1.27
CA THR A 66 -4.31 -9.64 -0.87
C THR A 66 -4.20 -8.72 -2.08
N VAL A 67 -4.12 -7.42 -1.81
CA VAL A 67 -3.89 -6.36 -2.81
C VAL A 67 -2.66 -6.65 -3.68
N SER A 68 -1.65 -7.37 -3.14
CA SER A 68 -0.49 -7.83 -3.91
C SER A 68 -0.87 -8.63 -5.17
N ALA A 69 -1.77 -9.62 -5.05
CA ALA A 69 -2.17 -10.42 -6.22
C ALA A 69 -2.95 -9.55 -7.23
N MET A 70 -3.86 -8.71 -6.73
CA MET A 70 -4.67 -7.82 -7.55
C MET A 70 -3.83 -6.75 -8.28
N ASN A 71 -2.77 -6.25 -7.64
CA ASN A 71 -1.82 -5.32 -8.26
C ASN A 71 -1.04 -6.02 -9.38
N ALA A 72 -0.70 -7.30 -9.22
CA ALA A 72 -0.06 -8.07 -10.28
C ALA A 72 -1.01 -8.34 -11.45
N GLU A 73 -2.25 -8.76 -11.16
CA GLU A 73 -3.32 -8.93 -12.14
C GLU A 73 -3.56 -7.63 -12.92
N GLY A 74 -3.77 -6.52 -12.22
CA GLY A 74 -3.99 -5.22 -12.86
C GLY A 74 -2.80 -4.71 -13.67
N LEU A 75 -1.56 -5.02 -13.25
CA LEU A 75 -0.36 -4.71 -14.05
C LEU A 75 -0.33 -5.50 -15.35
N VAL A 76 -0.63 -6.80 -15.29
CA VAL A 76 -0.62 -7.72 -16.43
C VAL A 76 -1.74 -7.35 -17.41
N ASP A 77 -2.94 -7.07 -16.92
CA ASP A 77 -4.07 -6.63 -17.76
C ASP A 77 -3.78 -5.26 -18.41
N ALA A 78 -3.18 -4.33 -17.67
CA ALA A 78 -2.77 -3.02 -18.21
C ALA A 78 -1.69 -3.15 -19.32
N ALA A 79 -0.93 -4.23 -19.34
CA ALA A 79 0.01 -4.58 -20.41
C ALA A 79 -0.66 -5.20 -21.65
N GLY A 80 -1.97 -5.48 -21.58
CA GLY A 80 -2.70 -6.16 -22.64
C GLY A 80 -2.47 -7.68 -22.71
N LEU A 81 -1.89 -8.26 -21.65
CA LEU A 81 -1.84 -9.70 -21.42
C LEU A 81 -3.13 -10.15 -20.72
N ASP A 82 -3.43 -11.46 -20.77
CA ASP A 82 -4.53 -12.06 -20.01
C ASP A 82 -4.00 -12.55 -18.65
N ALA A 83 -4.33 -11.83 -17.56
CA ALA A 83 -3.88 -12.21 -16.21
C ALA A 83 -4.25 -13.65 -15.80
N ASP A 84 -5.32 -14.23 -16.33
CA ASP A 84 -5.74 -15.60 -16.00
C ASP A 84 -5.06 -16.67 -16.84
N ALA A 85 -4.50 -16.32 -18.00
CA ALA A 85 -4.03 -17.29 -19.00
C ALA A 85 -2.55 -17.16 -19.37
N ASP A 86 -2.01 -15.94 -19.33
CA ASP A 86 -0.65 -15.65 -19.77
C ASP A 86 0.35 -15.65 -18.62
N VAL A 87 -0.06 -15.69 -17.35
CA VAL A 87 0.82 -15.74 -16.18
C VAL A 87 0.35 -16.76 -15.14
N GLU A 88 1.25 -17.21 -14.27
CA GLU A 88 0.90 -18.01 -13.09
C GLU A 88 1.10 -17.20 -11.81
N TYR A 89 0.23 -17.37 -10.80
CA TYR A 89 0.37 -16.72 -9.50
C TYR A 89 0.63 -17.72 -8.38
N LEU A 90 1.64 -17.45 -7.56
CA LEU A 90 2.04 -18.34 -6.45
C LEU A 90 2.00 -17.60 -5.10
N PRO A 91 1.28 -18.13 -4.08
CA PRO A 91 1.34 -17.57 -2.74
C PRO A 91 2.65 -17.98 -2.05
N VAL A 92 3.57 -17.03 -1.90
CA VAL A 92 4.93 -17.26 -1.36
C VAL A 92 5.19 -16.57 -0.04
N GLY A 93 4.20 -15.89 0.55
CA GLY A 93 4.37 -15.17 1.82
C GLY A 93 5.23 -13.91 1.68
N TYR A 94 5.92 -13.51 2.75
CA TYR A 94 6.63 -12.22 2.83
C TYR A 94 8.12 -12.43 3.08
N GLY A 95 8.97 -11.51 2.64
CA GLY A 95 10.38 -11.49 3.05
C GLY A 95 11.10 -12.80 2.73
N ALA A 96 11.55 -13.51 3.77
CA ALA A 96 12.34 -14.74 3.63
C ALA A 96 11.68 -15.84 2.79
N GLN A 97 10.37 -16.07 2.93
CA GLN A 97 9.70 -17.11 2.13
C GLN A 97 9.64 -16.75 0.63
N ALA A 98 9.49 -15.46 0.31
CA ALA A 98 9.52 -14.99 -1.07
C ALA A 98 10.95 -14.99 -1.64
N ALA A 99 11.97 -14.67 -0.82
CA ALA A 99 13.37 -14.80 -1.22
C ALA A 99 13.74 -16.25 -1.56
N GLU A 100 13.34 -17.22 -0.72
CA GLU A 100 13.55 -18.64 -0.99
C GLU A 100 12.87 -19.08 -2.30
N ALA A 101 11.68 -18.56 -2.60
CA ALA A 101 10.97 -18.85 -3.86
C ALA A 101 11.74 -18.31 -5.08
N PHE A 102 12.34 -17.12 -5.01
CA PHE A 102 13.24 -16.62 -6.04
C PHE A 102 14.48 -17.51 -6.20
N GLU A 103 15.15 -17.88 -5.09
CA GLU A 103 16.36 -18.71 -5.12
C GLU A 103 16.12 -20.10 -5.74
N ASN A 104 14.95 -20.67 -5.49
CA ASN A 104 14.54 -21.96 -6.05
C ASN A 104 14.10 -21.88 -7.52
N GLY A 105 13.88 -20.67 -8.04
CA GLY A 105 13.28 -20.44 -9.36
C GLY A 105 11.80 -20.81 -9.41
N ASP A 106 11.11 -20.77 -8.27
CA ASP A 106 9.67 -21.01 -8.19
C ASP A 106 8.86 -19.79 -8.69
N ILE A 107 9.46 -18.59 -8.65
CA ILE A 107 8.87 -17.34 -9.14
C ILE A 107 9.91 -16.53 -9.95
N ASP A 108 9.44 -15.81 -10.95
CA ASP A 108 10.22 -14.91 -11.81
C ASP A 108 10.08 -13.44 -11.40
N ALA A 109 8.95 -13.10 -10.77
CA ALA A 109 8.65 -11.78 -10.23
C ALA A 109 7.90 -11.90 -8.90
N TYR A 110 7.87 -10.83 -8.12
CA TYR A 110 7.12 -10.77 -6.86
C TYR A 110 6.28 -9.50 -6.80
N SER A 111 5.00 -9.63 -6.46
CA SER A 111 4.12 -8.51 -6.16
C SER A 111 3.99 -8.31 -4.66
N GLY A 112 4.39 -7.13 -4.21
CA GLY A 112 4.50 -6.80 -2.80
C GLY A 112 4.52 -5.31 -2.56
N TYR A 113 5.07 -4.91 -1.41
CA TYR A 113 5.25 -3.53 -1.01
C TYR A 113 6.61 -3.38 -0.32
N ASP A 114 7.03 -2.13 -0.06
CA ASP A 114 8.37 -1.77 0.46
C ASP A 114 9.03 -2.78 1.42
N GLY A 115 8.51 -2.99 2.63
CA GLY A 115 9.15 -3.78 3.68
C GLY A 115 9.52 -5.20 3.22
N PRO A 116 8.56 -6.02 2.76
CA PRO A 116 8.85 -7.31 2.16
C PRO A 116 9.86 -7.24 1.01
N ASN A 117 9.75 -6.26 0.11
CA ASN A 117 10.67 -6.13 -1.03
C ASN A 117 12.10 -5.84 -0.59
N VAL A 118 12.28 -4.96 0.40
CA VAL A 118 13.59 -4.66 0.99
C VAL A 118 14.20 -5.91 1.61
N VAL A 119 13.43 -6.66 2.40
CA VAL A 119 13.90 -7.90 3.02
C VAL A 119 14.28 -8.94 1.98
N ILE A 120 13.50 -9.09 0.90
CA ILE A 120 13.81 -10.01 -0.19
C ILE A 120 15.14 -9.63 -0.85
N GLY A 121 15.33 -8.35 -1.21
CA GLY A 121 16.56 -7.87 -1.83
C GLY A 121 17.80 -8.11 -0.96
N ASP A 122 17.71 -7.81 0.34
CA ASP A 122 18.79 -8.03 1.30
C ASP A 122 19.19 -9.52 1.38
N LEU A 123 18.21 -10.44 1.39
CA LEU A 123 18.46 -11.88 1.46
C LEU A 123 19.02 -12.44 0.15
N LEU A 124 18.56 -11.94 -0.99
CA LEU A 124 19.09 -12.32 -2.31
C LEU A 124 20.45 -11.68 -2.61
N GLY A 125 20.84 -10.64 -1.86
CA GLY A 125 22.05 -9.87 -2.12
C GLY A 125 21.99 -9.08 -3.42
N THR A 126 20.79 -8.65 -3.84
CA THR A 126 20.54 -7.90 -5.07
C THR A 126 19.45 -6.85 -4.85
N GLU A 127 19.49 -5.76 -5.61
CA GLU A 127 18.39 -4.80 -5.63
C GLU A 127 17.19 -5.41 -6.37
N LEU A 128 15.98 -5.02 -5.97
CA LEU A 128 14.77 -5.36 -6.68
C LEU A 128 14.31 -4.16 -7.51
N ARG A 129 14.12 -4.39 -8.80
CA ARG A 129 13.66 -3.39 -9.76
C ARG A 129 12.17 -3.53 -9.99
N GLU A 130 11.45 -2.41 -9.95
CA GLU A 130 10.03 -2.37 -10.30
C GLU A 130 9.82 -2.52 -11.82
N ILE A 131 8.75 -3.24 -12.18
CA ILE A 131 8.26 -3.29 -13.56
C ILE A 131 7.42 -2.03 -13.81
N PRO A 132 7.72 -1.22 -14.85
CA PRO A 132 6.99 0.01 -15.13
C PRO A 132 5.53 -0.28 -15.48
N SER A 133 4.58 0.41 -14.86
CA SER A 133 3.16 0.29 -15.19
C SER A 133 2.36 1.50 -14.71
N PRO A 134 1.30 1.92 -15.43
CA PRO A 134 0.39 2.97 -14.94
C PRO A 134 -0.19 2.69 -13.55
N ILE A 135 -0.33 1.42 -13.15
CA ILE A 135 -0.80 1.05 -11.81
C ILE A 135 0.17 1.50 -10.71
N ASN A 136 1.44 1.75 -11.01
CA ASN A 136 2.41 2.21 -10.01
C ASN A 136 2.16 3.68 -9.61
N ASP A 137 1.51 4.45 -10.48
CA ASP A 137 1.30 5.90 -10.36
C ASP A 137 -0.08 6.28 -9.81
N ILE A 138 -0.93 5.29 -9.52
CA ILE A 138 -2.24 5.52 -8.89
C ILE A 138 -2.06 6.05 -7.45
N SER A 139 -3.02 6.84 -7.00
CA SER A 139 -3.07 7.38 -5.64
C SER A 139 -4.16 6.70 -4.82
N GLY A 140 -4.19 6.92 -3.50
CA GLY A 140 -5.34 6.56 -2.67
C GLY A 140 -5.39 5.09 -2.26
N THR A 141 -4.24 4.41 -2.23
CA THR A 141 -4.17 2.98 -1.88
C THR A 141 -4.27 2.71 -0.37
N SER A 142 -4.24 3.75 0.47
CA SER A 142 -4.56 3.64 1.90
C SER A 142 -5.52 4.75 2.34
N ALA A 143 -6.51 4.38 3.15
CA ALA A 143 -7.60 5.25 3.56
C ALA A 143 -7.78 5.27 5.08
N LEU A 144 -8.12 6.45 5.62
CA LEU A 144 -8.71 6.62 6.93
C LEU A 144 -10.22 6.52 6.79
N ILE A 145 -10.78 5.45 7.34
CA ILE A 145 -12.21 5.12 7.19
C ILE A 145 -12.86 5.15 8.57
N VAL A 146 -14.01 5.82 8.65
CA VAL A 146 -14.85 5.92 9.85
C VAL A 146 -16.29 5.59 9.49
N ARG A 147 -17.16 5.55 10.51
CA ARG A 147 -18.61 5.56 10.23
C ARG A 147 -19.03 6.91 9.68
N ALA A 148 -19.86 6.94 8.64
CA ALA A 148 -20.45 8.18 8.12
C ALA A 148 -21.15 8.96 9.24
N SER A 149 -21.90 8.26 10.08
CA SER A 149 -22.54 8.84 11.27
C SER A 149 -21.56 9.45 12.30
N ALA A 150 -20.29 9.01 12.35
CA ALA A 150 -19.27 9.57 13.24
C ALA A 150 -18.74 10.93 12.75
N VAL A 151 -18.79 11.21 11.45
CA VAL A 151 -18.41 12.53 10.89
C VAL A 151 -19.30 13.62 11.48
N GLU A 152 -20.60 13.36 11.62
CA GLU A 152 -21.56 14.31 12.19
C GLU A 152 -21.60 14.27 13.73
N ASN A 153 -21.68 13.07 14.32
CA ASN A 153 -22.01 12.91 15.74
C ASN A 153 -20.77 12.85 16.65
N GLU A 154 -19.60 12.55 16.09
CA GLU A 154 -18.34 12.35 16.80
C GLU A 154 -17.19 13.11 16.13
N ALA A 155 -17.49 14.24 15.48
CA ALA A 155 -16.54 15.03 14.69
C ALA A 155 -15.21 15.31 15.40
N GLU A 156 -15.25 15.63 16.71
CA GLU A 156 -14.04 15.89 17.49
C GLU A 156 -13.10 14.67 17.57
N HIS A 157 -13.64 13.45 17.65
CA HIS A 157 -12.84 12.22 17.65
C HIS A 157 -12.25 11.94 16.27
N VAL A 158 -13.04 12.14 15.20
CA VAL A 158 -12.57 11.97 13.82
C VAL A 158 -11.45 12.96 13.51
N ILE A 159 -11.64 14.24 13.87
CA ILE A 159 -10.61 15.28 13.74
C ILE A 159 -9.36 14.90 14.53
N GLY A 160 -9.52 14.44 15.78
CA GLY A 160 -8.41 14.05 16.64
C GLY A 160 -7.60 12.88 16.08
N LEU A 161 -8.28 11.84 15.61
CA LEU A 161 -7.67 10.65 15.01
C LEU A 161 -6.89 11.00 13.74
N SER A 162 -7.53 11.68 12.78
CA SER A 162 -6.90 12.05 11.51
C SER A 162 -5.74 13.01 11.72
N ARG A 163 -5.87 14.00 12.62
CA ARG A 163 -4.77 14.91 12.96
C ARG A 163 -3.60 14.16 13.59
N ALA A 164 -3.86 13.24 14.52
CA ALA A 164 -2.80 12.44 15.15
C ALA A 164 -2.05 11.59 14.12
N PHE A 165 -2.79 10.99 13.17
CA PHE A 165 -2.20 10.23 12.07
C PHE A 165 -1.23 11.09 11.25
N PHE A 166 -1.66 12.24 10.72
CA PHE A 166 -0.79 13.08 9.89
C PHE A 166 0.36 13.75 10.68
N LYS A 167 0.14 14.11 11.96
CA LYS A 167 1.24 14.53 12.84
C LYS A 167 2.29 13.43 13.00
N SER A 168 1.87 12.17 13.10
CA SER A 168 2.79 11.03 13.24
C SER A 168 3.66 10.85 12.00
N THR A 169 3.10 11.09 10.80
CA THR A 169 3.85 11.11 9.54
C THR A 169 4.93 12.19 9.55
N VAL A 170 4.57 13.43 9.91
CA VAL A 170 5.53 14.55 10.00
C VAL A 170 6.63 14.28 11.04
N PHE A 171 6.26 13.69 12.18
CA PHE A 171 7.23 13.29 13.20
C PHE A 171 8.19 12.22 12.67
N ALA A 172 7.66 11.18 12.02
CA ALA A 172 8.45 10.06 11.50
C ALA A 172 9.38 10.48 10.35
N GLU A 173 8.96 11.42 9.51
CA GLU A 173 9.82 12.04 8.49
C GLU A 173 11.01 12.77 9.11
N GLU A 174 10.79 13.48 10.21
CA GLU A 174 11.83 14.28 10.87
C GLU A 174 12.76 13.43 11.75
N ASN A 175 12.23 12.42 12.43
CA ASN A 175 13.00 11.54 13.32
C ASN A 175 12.55 10.07 13.18
N PRO A 176 12.96 9.39 12.10
CA PRO A 176 12.54 8.02 11.81
C PRO A 176 13.03 7.02 12.87
N GLU A 177 14.24 7.20 13.41
CA GLU A 177 14.80 6.34 14.47
C GLU A 177 13.95 6.39 15.75
N ALA A 178 13.49 7.59 16.16
CA ALA A 178 12.60 7.72 17.30
C ALA A 178 11.24 7.05 17.04
N ALA A 179 10.66 7.23 15.86
CA ALA A 179 9.41 6.58 15.49
C ALA A 179 9.51 5.04 15.52
N ILE A 180 10.61 4.48 15.00
CA ILE A 180 10.87 3.04 15.02
C ILE A 180 11.07 2.53 16.45
N SER A 181 11.82 3.25 17.29
CA SER A 181 11.99 2.85 18.68
C SER A 181 10.68 2.87 19.47
N MET A 182 9.83 3.88 19.27
CA MET A 182 8.48 3.88 19.87
C MET A 182 7.66 2.68 19.40
N HIS A 183 7.73 2.36 18.11
CA HIS A 183 7.04 1.20 17.56
C HIS A 183 7.55 -0.11 18.18
N TRP A 184 8.85 -0.27 18.37
CA TRP A 184 9.43 -1.47 19.01
C TRP A 184 9.18 -1.53 20.51
N GLU A 185 8.99 -0.41 21.20
CA GLU A 185 8.59 -0.41 22.60
C GLU A 185 7.19 -1.00 22.78
N GLU A 186 6.24 -0.60 21.93
CA GLU A 186 4.85 -1.09 21.96
C GLU A 186 4.71 -2.49 21.31
N PHE A 187 5.47 -2.74 20.24
CA PHE A 187 5.44 -3.99 19.48
C PHE A 187 6.82 -4.66 19.39
N PRO A 188 7.41 -5.14 20.50
CA PRO A 188 8.76 -5.72 20.49
C PRO A 188 8.94 -6.88 19.50
N GLN A 189 7.87 -7.60 19.16
CA GLN A 189 7.88 -8.71 18.21
C GLN A 189 8.07 -8.29 16.74
N SER A 190 7.89 -7.01 16.40
CA SER A 190 8.14 -6.52 15.03
C SER A 190 9.61 -6.25 14.76
N ARG A 191 10.43 -6.20 15.82
CA ARG A 191 11.88 -6.14 15.71
C ARG A 191 12.43 -7.50 15.28
N SER A 192 13.31 -7.51 14.29
CA SER A 192 14.02 -8.74 13.90
C SER A 192 14.83 -9.29 15.08
N ALA A 193 14.61 -10.56 15.43
CA ALA A 193 15.37 -11.24 16.49
C ALA A 193 16.72 -11.77 16.00
N GLU A 194 16.96 -11.74 14.69
CA GLU A 194 18.14 -12.33 14.05
C GLU A 194 19.22 -11.30 13.74
N MET A 195 18.84 -10.04 13.59
CA MET A 195 19.73 -8.90 13.36
C MET A 195 20.19 -8.29 14.69
N ASP A 196 21.37 -7.67 14.69
CA ASP A 196 21.72 -6.80 15.80
C ASP A 196 20.92 -5.49 15.77
N ASP A 197 20.96 -4.78 16.91
CA ASP A 197 20.14 -3.61 17.15
C ASP A 197 20.37 -2.46 16.16
N ASP A 198 21.61 -2.27 15.71
CA ASP A 198 21.99 -1.17 14.80
C ASP A 198 21.60 -1.54 13.36
N GLU A 199 21.87 -2.78 12.93
CA GLU A 199 21.46 -3.29 11.61
C GLU A 199 19.92 -3.29 11.45
N ALA A 200 19.20 -3.72 12.48
CA ALA A 200 17.74 -3.70 12.48
C ALA A 200 17.19 -2.27 12.36
N MET A 201 17.85 -1.30 12.99
CA MET A 201 17.43 0.10 12.93
C MET A 201 17.67 0.68 11.54
N GLU A 202 18.86 0.46 10.96
CA GLU A 202 19.19 0.94 9.62
C GLU A 202 18.20 0.42 8.56
N GLN A 203 17.92 -0.89 8.56
CA GLN A 203 16.94 -1.48 7.64
C GLN A 203 15.53 -0.91 7.88
N SER A 204 15.12 -0.73 9.13
CA SER A 204 13.78 -0.20 9.46
C SER A 204 13.63 1.26 9.03
N VAL A 205 14.68 2.08 9.19
CA VAL A 205 14.70 3.46 8.70
C VAL A 205 14.59 3.49 7.17
N ARG A 206 15.31 2.60 6.47
CA ARG A 206 15.22 2.49 5.00
C ARG A 206 13.81 2.15 4.54
N ILE A 207 13.16 1.16 5.19
CA ILE A 207 11.77 0.76 4.88
C ILE A 207 10.80 1.92 5.16
N LEU A 208 10.93 2.57 6.32
CA LEU A 208 10.07 3.68 6.70
C LEU A 208 10.21 4.87 5.74
N ASN A 209 11.43 5.21 5.33
CA ASN A 209 11.66 6.30 4.37
C ASN A 209 11.04 5.97 3.00
N GLN A 210 11.21 4.74 2.49
CA GLN A 210 10.53 4.33 1.25
C GLN A 210 9.01 4.44 1.36
N ARG A 211 8.42 4.06 2.51
CA ARG A 211 6.99 4.23 2.77
C ARG A 211 6.59 5.70 2.72
N LEU A 212 7.33 6.55 3.43
CA LEU A 212 7.01 7.98 3.58
C LEU A 212 7.22 8.77 2.28
N ASP A 213 8.21 8.41 1.46
CA ASP A 213 8.43 9.02 0.14
C ASP A 213 7.24 8.81 -0.80
N VAL A 214 6.53 7.69 -0.65
CA VAL A 214 5.36 7.34 -1.47
C VAL A 214 4.06 7.84 -0.85
N THR A 215 3.89 7.66 0.46
CA THR A 215 2.59 7.82 1.14
C THR A 215 2.50 9.00 2.10
N GLY A 216 3.66 9.53 2.50
CA GLY A 216 3.78 10.65 3.41
C GLY A 216 3.50 11.99 2.74
N GLY A 217 3.71 13.07 3.51
CA GLY A 217 3.54 14.43 3.02
C GLY A 217 2.11 14.88 2.71
N ARG A 218 2.03 16.12 2.22
CA ARG A 218 0.79 16.78 1.77
C ARG A 218 0.51 16.40 0.31
N GLY A 219 -0.77 16.41 -0.07
CA GLY A 219 -1.17 16.32 -1.48
C GLY A 219 -0.79 17.58 -2.26
N ASP A 220 -1.12 17.59 -3.55
CA ASP A 220 -0.75 18.65 -4.49
C ASP A 220 -1.33 20.04 -4.14
N ASP A 221 -2.48 20.08 -3.47
CA ASP A 221 -3.10 21.31 -2.96
C ASP A 221 -2.43 21.82 -1.67
N GLY A 222 -1.46 21.06 -1.17
CA GLY A 222 -0.80 21.30 0.10
C GLY A 222 -1.65 20.90 1.30
N THR A 223 -2.60 19.98 1.19
CA THR A 223 -3.42 19.49 2.32
C THR A 223 -3.11 18.02 2.62
N PHE A 224 -3.09 17.62 3.89
CA PHE A 224 -3.01 16.20 4.24
C PHE A 224 -4.36 15.52 4.06
N GLY A 225 -4.35 14.30 3.50
CA GLY A 225 -5.52 13.43 3.46
C GLY A 225 -6.52 13.70 2.34
N VAL A 226 -6.37 14.80 1.59
CA VAL A 226 -7.32 15.19 0.55
C VAL A 226 -6.73 14.83 -0.81
N GLN A 227 -7.54 14.20 -1.64
CA GLN A 227 -7.23 13.98 -3.05
C GLN A 227 -8.25 14.73 -3.91
N ASP A 228 -7.83 15.11 -5.12
CA ASP A 228 -8.72 15.72 -6.09
C ASP A 228 -9.72 14.69 -6.61
N ASP A 229 -11.01 15.04 -6.62
CA ASP A 229 -12.09 14.12 -7.01
C ASP A 229 -11.91 13.57 -8.43
N LYS A 230 -11.32 14.34 -9.34
CA LYS A 230 -11.09 13.88 -10.73
C LYS A 230 -9.95 12.88 -10.79
N GLU A 231 -8.86 13.10 -10.05
CA GLU A 231 -7.77 12.12 -9.96
C GLU A 231 -8.23 10.83 -9.28
N LEU A 232 -9.02 10.96 -8.23
CA LEU A 232 -9.63 9.83 -7.55
C LEU A 232 -10.59 9.06 -8.46
N GLN A 233 -11.41 9.75 -9.26
CA GLN A 233 -12.28 9.11 -10.25
C GLN A 233 -11.45 8.36 -11.29
N GLN A 234 -10.34 8.94 -11.78
CA GLN A 234 -9.46 8.27 -12.73
C GLN A 234 -8.85 6.98 -12.15
N THR A 235 -8.47 6.99 -10.88
CA THR A 235 -8.00 5.80 -10.17
C THR A 235 -9.09 4.74 -10.08
N LEU A 236 -10.32 5.11 -9.70
CA LEU A 236 -11.44 4.17 -9.57
C LEU A 236 -11.88 3.61 -10.92
N ASP A 237 -11.89 4.42 -11.97
CA ASP A 237 -12.16 3.98 -13.35
C ASP A 237 -11.10 2.96 -13.79
N PHE A 238 -9.82 3.26 -13.55
CA PHE A 238 -8.73 2.32 -13.84
C PHE A 238 -8.88 1.01 -13.07
N PHE A 239 -9.24 1.06 -11.78
CA PHE A 239 -9.48 -0.15 -10.99
C PHE A 239 -10.65 -0.98 -11.51
N ALA A 240 -11.71 -0.35 -12.01
CA ALA A 240 -12.82 -1.05 -12.60
C ALA A 240 -12.40 -1.71 -13.94
N ASP A 241 -11.66 -0.97 -14.77
CA ASP A 241 -11.16 -1.44 -16.07
C ASP A 241 -10.25 -2.66 -15.95
N VAL A 242 -9.37 -2.70 -14.94
CA VAL A 242 -8.44 -3.82 -14.69
C VAL A 242 -8.97 -4.82 -13.64
N GLY A 243 -10.27 -4.75 -13.29
CA GLY A 243 -10.93 -5.75 -12.46
C GLY A 243 -10.56 -5.78 -10.97
N ILE A 244 -9.81 -4.77 -10.48
CA ILE A 244 -9.48 -4.59 -9.05
C ILE A 244 -10.76 -4.32 -8.24
N ILE A 245 -11.69 -3.53 -8.78
CA ILE A 245 -13.03 -3.37 -8.21
C ILE A 245 -14.07 -3.93 -9.18
N SER A 246 -15.09 -4.59 -8.63
CA SER A 246 -16.10 -5.28 -9.44
C SER A 246 -17.22 -4.38 -9.94
N GLU A 247 -17.35 -3.18 -9.38
CA GLU A 247 -18.40 -2.22 -9.70
C GLU A 247 -17.79 -0.82 -9.88
N GLU A 248 -18.28 -0.08 -10.87
CA GLU A 248 -17.92 1.31 -11.09
C GLU A 248 -18.38 2.16 -9.91
N VAL A 249 -17.49 3.00 -9.40
CA VAL A 249 -17.79 3.93 -8.31
C VAL A 249 -17.72 5.35 -8.85
N ASN A 250 -18.82 6.08 -8.75
CA ASN A 250 -18.82 7.50 -9.02
C ASN A 250 -18.47 8.26 -7.73
N VAL A 251 -17.35 8.97 -7.72
CA VAL A 251 -16.86 9.70 -6.54
C VAL A 251 -17.93 10.66 -6.01
N GLU A 252 -18.52 11.50 -6.87
CA GLU A 252 -19.50 12.53 -6.49
C GLU A 252 -20.83 11.94 -5.99
N GLU A 253 -21.29 10.83 -6.57
CA GLU A 253 -22.58 10.21 -6.24
C GLU A 253 -22.50 9.18 -5.11
N SER A 254 -21.31 8.61 -4.86
CA SER A 254 -21.13 7.53 -3.88
C SER A 254 -21.42 7.94 -2.44
N GLY A 255 -21.18 9.21 -2.09
CA GLY A 255 -21.16 9.66 -0.69
C GLY A 255 -20.06 9.01 0.16
N LEU A 256 -19.14 8.25 -0.46
CA LEU A 256 -18.10 7.51 0.22
C LEU A 256 -16.97 8.41 0.71
N PHE A 257 -16.64 9.45 -0.04
CA PHE A 257 -15.54 10.36 0.27
C PHE A 257 -16.09 11.62 0.97
N ASP A 258 -15.67 11.85 2.22
CA ASP A 258 -16.10 12.98 3.04
C ASP A 258 -14.90 13.70 3.64
N TYR A 259 -14.44 14.74 2.93
CA TYR A 259 -13.36 15.62 3.38
C TYR A 259 -13.85 16.84 4.16
N SER A 260 -15.10 16.87 4.64
CA SER A 260 -15.68 18.04 5.32
C SER A 260 -14.93 18.44 6.60
N LEU A 261 -14.24 17.49 7.24
CA LEU A 261 -13.41 17.72 8.43
C LEU A 261 -11.94 18.00 8.12
N ALA A 262 -11.53 17.99 6.85
CA ALA A 262 -10.13 18.11 6.43
C ALA A 262 -9.48 19.42 6.85
N GLU A 263 -10.19 20.54 6.71
CA GLU A 263 -9.70 21.84 7.17
C GLU A 263 -9.38 21.80 8.66
N GLU A 264 -10.22 21.16 9.47
CA GLU A 264 -10.03 21.11 10.92
C GLU A 264 -8.87 20.20 11.30
N TYR A 265 -8.79 18.97 10.80
CA TYR A 265 -7.70 18.08 11.21
C TYR A 265 -6.33 18.55 10.69
N ASN A 266 -6.27 19.37 9.63
CA ASN A 266 -5.05 20.01 9.15
C ASN A 266 -4.60 21.24 9.99
N LYS A 267 -5.41 21.73 10.94
CA LYS A 267 -5.03 22.84 11.83
C LYS A 267 -4.07 22.38 12.93
N PHE A 268 -2.80 22.19 12.57
CA PHE A 268 -1.70 21.98 13.51
C PHE A 268 -0.41 22.66 13.03
N ASP A 269 0.47 22.96 13.97
CA ASP A 269 1.78 23.55 13.70
C ASP A 269 2.77 22.43 13.36
N GLU A 270 3.02 22.22 12.06
CA GLU A 270 3.99 21.24 11.59
C GLU A 270 5.40 21.51 12.10
N GLU A 271 5.82 22.77 12.15
CA GLU A 271 7.17 23.14 12.59
C GLU A 271 7.34 22.82 14.08
N ALA A 272 6.29 23.02 14.88
CA ALA A 272 6.29 22.55 16.27
C ALA A 272 6.44 21.02 16.36
N VAL A 273 5.82 20.24 15.47
CA VAL A 273 5.98 18.78 15.41
C VAL A 273 7.40 18.39 15.01
N ARG A 274 7.98 19.07 14.01
CA ARG A 274 9.37 18.83 13.60
C ARG A 274 10.35 19.17 14.72
N GLN A 275 10.14 20.27 15.45
CA GLN A 275 10.95 20.63 16.61
C GLN A 275 10.80 19.61 17.76
N GLU A 276 9.59 19.12 18.00
CA GLU A 276 9.34 18.04 18.96
C GLU A 276 10.11 16.77 18.56
N ALA A 277 10.02 16.36 17.30
CA ALA A 277 10.73 15.20 16.76
C ALA A 277 12.26 15.35 16.82
N ALA A 278 12.80 16.48 16.37
CA ALA A 278 14.25 16.74 16.35
C ALA A 278 14.88 16.81 17.75
N SER A 279 14.09 17.15 18.78
CA SER A 279 14.54 17.18 20.18
C SER A 279 14.19 15.91 20.96
N TRP A 280 13.62 14.90 20.31
CA TRP A 280 13.16 13.68 20.96
C TRP A 280 14.33 12.80 21.42
N ASP A 281 14.53 12.71 22.73
CA ASP A 281 15.49 11.79 23.36
C ASP A 281 14.74 10.57 23.93
N GLN A 282 15.03 9.38 23.39
CA GLN A 282 14.42 8.09 23.79
C GLN A 282 14.60 7.77 25.29
N LYS A 283 15.49 8.46 26.02
CA LYS A 283 15.75 8.19 27.44
C LYS A 283 14.77 8.83 28.43
N SER A 284 13.69 9.44 27.94
CA SER A 284 12.78 10.25 28.76
C SER A 284 11.40 9.59 28.98
N THR A 285 11.36 8.29 29.23
CA THR A 285 10.15 7.60 29.73
C THR A 285 10.50 6.48 30.68
#